data_AF-A0A831JPB4-F1
#
_entry.id   AF-A0A831JPB4-F1
#
_cell.length_a   1.000
_cell.length_b   1.000
_cell.length_c   1.000
_cell.angle_alpha   90.00
_cell.angle_beta   90.00
_cell.angle_gamma   90.00
#
_symmetry.space_group_name_H-M   'P 1'
#
loop_
_entity.id
_entity.type
_entity.pdbx_description
1 polymer ?
#
loop_
_entity_poly.entity_id
_entity_poly.type
_entity_poly.pdbx_seq_one_letter_code
_entity_poly.pdbx_strand_id
1 'polypeptide(L)'
;MKKILLTILAISLFGCGGNKPSQEQKDKADRYVQSLVDADIGIYKGELTDANFLILAVDAYSGANFDAYARTYLEEAQGKGLEIKGVYIVDIKNCQFGDGWVSGDRIGKAFK
;
A
#
# COMPACT_ATOMS: atom_id res chain seq x y z
N MET A 1 56.29 -12.16 -4.31
CA MET A 1 55.26 -13.19 -4.02
C MET A 1 54.55 -12.77 -2.74
N LYS A 2 53.24 -12.54 -2.61
CA LYS A 2 52.05 -12.70 -3.44
C LYS A 2 51.08 -11.56 -3.06
N LYS A 3 50.62 -10.84 -4.08
CA LYS A 3 49.26 -10.31 -4.29
C LYS A 3 48.39 -10.04 -3.04
N ILE A 4 48.33 -8.77 -2.61
CA ILE A 4 47.15 -8.21 -1.94
C ILE A 4 46.74 -6.98 -2.76
N LEU A 5 46.17 -7.27 -3.93
CA LEU A 5 45.58 -6.30 -4.84
C LEU A 5 44.23 -6.89 -5.24
N LEU A 6 43.18 -6.06 -5.26
CA LEU A 6 41.74 -6.34 -5.41
C LEU A 6 41.01 -6.01 -4.10
N THR A 7 41.01 -4.74 -3.70
CA THR A 7 40.06 -3.71 -4.18
C THR A 7 38.62 -4.12 -3.87
N ILE A 8 38.14 -3.50 -2.79
CA ILE A 8 36.76 -3.42 -2.30
C ILE A 8 35.78 -3.44 -3.48
N LEU A 9 35.10 -4.58 -3.65
CA LEU A 9 34.01 -4.72 -4.61
C LEU A 9 32.73 -4.16 -3.96
N ALA A 10 32.70 -2.84 -3.76
CA ALA A 10 31.47 -2.11 -3.53
C ALA A 10 30.71 -2.02 -4.86
N ILE A 11 30.07 -3.12 -5.27
CA ILE A 11 29.06 -3.05 -6.33
C ILE A 11 27.75 -2.67 -5.65
N SER A 12 27.55 -1.36 -5.58
CA SER A 12 26.24 -0.72 -5.51
C SER A 12 25.37 -1.20 -6.66
N LEU A 13 24.53 -2.21 -6.42
CA LEU A 13 23.36 -2.50 -7.27
C LEU A 13 22.15 -1.72 -6.73
N PHE A 14 22.20 -0.39 -6.81
CA PHE A 14 20.96 0.40 -6.84
C PHE A 14 20.36 0.22 -8.22
N GLY A 15 19.58 -0.85 -8.40
CA GLY A 15 18.71 -1.02 -9.56
C GLY A 15 17.56 -0.02 -9.46
N CYS A 16 17.64 1.08 -10.20
CA CYS A 16 16.52 1.99 -10.39
C CYS A 16 15.44 1.32 -11.25
N GLY A 17 14.25 1.12 -10.69
CA GLY A 17 13.11 0.56 -11.42
C GLY A 17 11.83 0.48 -10.60
N GLY A 18 11.42 1.59 -9.96
CA GLY A 18 10.20 1.68 -9.17
C GLY A 18 10.38 1.16 -7.75
N ASN A 19 10.92 1.99 -6.86
CA ASN A 19 11.21 1.55 -5.50
C ASN A 19 9.92 1.13 -4.79
N LYS A 20 9.84 -0.17 -4.45
CA LYS A 20 8.94 -0.69 -3.42
C LYS A 20 8.95 0.28 -2.22
N PRO A 21 7.80 0.53 -1.57
CA PRO A 21 7.77 1.38 -0.39
C PRO A 21 8.82 0.93 0.62
N SER A 22 9.48 1.90 1.26
CA SER A 22 10.42 1.59 2.34
C SER A 22 9.69 0.86 3.48
N GLN A 23 10.43 0.14 4.32
CA GLN A 23 9.85 -0.50 5.49
C GLN A 23 9.15 0.53 6.39
N GLU A 24 9.72 1.72 6.55
CA GLU A 24 9.09 2.81 7.30
C GLU A 24 7.72 3.22 6.73
N GLN A 25 7.58 3.30 5.39
CA GLN A 25 6.30 3.58 4.75
C GLN A 25 5.30 2.43 4.95
N LYS A 26 5.76 1.17 4.89
CA LYS A 26 4.91 0.01 5.22
C LYS A 26 4.42 0.06 6.67
N ASP A 27 5.33 0.24 7.64
CA ASP A 27 4.97 0.31 9.06
C ASP A 27 4.00 1.46 9.36
N LYS A 28 4.17 2.60 8.66
CA LYS A 28 3.26 3.75 8.77
C LYS A 28 1.88 3.44 8.19
N ALA A 29 1.83 2.76 7.05
CA ALA A 29 0.59 2.33 6.44
C ALA A 29 -0.14 1.30 7.31
N ASP A 30 0.59 0.34 7.89
CA ASP A 30 0.01 -0.68 8.77
C ASP A 30 -0.64 -0.03 10.00
N ARG A 31 0.04 0.93 10.64
CA ARG A 31 -0.56 1.71 11.75
C ARG A 31 -1.79 2.51 11.31
N TYR A 32 -1.75 3.09 10.12
CA TYR A 32 -2.90 3.82 9.59
C TYR A 32 -4.08 2.89 9.34
N VAL A 33 -3.87 1.77 8.65
CA VAL A 33 -4.90 0.75 8.39
C VAL A 33 -5.46 0.21 9.71
N GLN A 34 -4.61 -0.12 10.68
CA GLN A 34 -5.04 -0.60 11.99
C GLN A 34 -5.95 0.43 12.67
N SER A 35 -5.63 1.73 12.58
CA SER A 35 -6.48 2.79 13.14
C SER A 35 -7.87 2.87 12.49
N LEU A 36 -8.00 2.53 11.20
CA LEU A 36 -9.28 2.49 10.50
C LEU A 36 -10.09 1.26 10.88
N VAL A 37 -9.43 0.11 11.03
CA VAL A 37 -10.07 -1.14 11.48
C VAL A 37 -10.56 -1.01 12.92
N ASP A 38 -9.73 -0.46 13.82
CA ASP A 38 -10.07 -0.27 15.24
C ASP A 38 -11.22 0.73 15.43
N ALA A 39 -11.40 1.66 14.49
CA ALA A 39 -12.51 2.62 14.51
C ALA A 39 -13.86 1.99 14.11
N ASP A 40 -13.88 0.76 13.59
CA ASP A 40 -15.08 0.02 13.17
C ASP A 40 -15.97 0.79 12.18
N ILE A 41 -15.34 1.50 11.24
CA ILE A 41 -16.02 2.36 10.24
C ILE A 41 -16.28 1.65 8.90
N GLY A 42 -16.31 0.32 8.90
CA GLY A 42 -16.56 -0.49 7.70
C GLY A 42 -15.32 -0.74 6.83
N ILE A 43 -14.11 -0.54 7.37
CA ILE A 43 -12.86 -1.03 6.78
C ILE A 43 -12.41 -2.24 7.60
N TYR A 44 -12.24 -3.39 6.95
CA TYR A 44 -11.94 -4.65 7.61
C TYR A 44 -10.46 -5.04 7.51
N LYS A 45 -9.77 -4.56 6.49
CA LYS A 45 -8.36 -4.85 6.23
C LYS A 45 -7.76 -3.85 5.25
N GLY A 46 -6.43 -3.71 5.24
CA GLY A 46 -5.72 -2.98 4.20
C GLY A 46 -4.27 -3.41 4.08
N GLU A 47 -3.62 -2.98 2.99
CA GLU A 47 -2.20 -3.28 2.68
C GLU A 47 -1.62 -2.17 1.81
N LEU A 48 -0.40 -1.74 2.12
CA LEU A 48 0.40 -0.96 1.20
C LEU A 48 1.18 -1.88 0.25
N THR A 49 0.75 -1.93 -1.00
CA THR A 49 1.35 -2.80 -2.01
C THR A 49 2.75 -2.35 -2.42
N ASP A 50 3.52 -3.27 -3.00
CA ASP A 50 4.84 -3.01 -3.55
C ASP A 50 4.80 -2.03 -4.74
N ALA A 51 3.63 -1.88 -5.37
CA ALA A 51 3.38 -0.89 -6.42
C ALA A 51 3.13 0.54 -5.87
N ASN A 52 3.14 0.70 -4.54
CA ASN A 52 2.89 1.94 -3.80
C ASN A 52 1.42 2.44 -3.88
N PHE A 53 0.47 1.50 -3.93
CA PHE A 53 -0.95 1.77 -3.75
C PHE A 53 -1.41 1.21 -2.40
N LEU A 54 -2.18 2.00 -1.66
CA LEU A 54 -2.89 1.52 -0.49
C LEU A 54 -4.19 0.84 -0.93
N ILE A 55 -4.46 -0.36 -0.46
CA ILE A 55 -5.69 -1.09 -0.77
C ILE A 55 -6.46 -1.28 0.52
N LEU A 56 -7.75 -0.93 0.52
CA LEU A 56 -8.65 -1.07 1.64
C LEU A 56 -9.79 -2.04 1.28
N ALA A 57 -10.04 -3.00 2.15
CA ALA A 57 -11.12 -3.97 2.01
C ALA A 57 -12.33 -3.55 2.84
N VAL A 58 -13.48 -3.51 2.18
CA VAL A 58 -14.79 -3.16 2.76
C VAL A 58 -15.78 -4.30 2.52
N ASP A 59 -16.88 -4.33 3.28
CA ASP A 59 -18.02 -5.18 2.93
C ASP A 59 -18.88 -4.43 1.89
N ALA A 60 -18.73 -4.81 0.62
CA ALA A 60 -19.33 -4.07 -0.47
C ALA A 60 -20.86 -4.27 -0.53
N TYR A 61 -21.58 -3.18 -0.80
CA TYR A 61 -23.03 -3.19 -0.99
C TYR A 61 -23.43 -2.35 -2.22
N SER A 62 -24.59 -2.66 -2.79
CA SER A 62 -25.08 -2.01 -4.01
C SER A 62 -25.43 -0.54 -3.76
N GLY A 63 -25.18 0.30 -4.77
CA GLY A 63 -25.49 1.74 -4.73
C GLY A 63 -24.42 2.61 -4.04
N ALA A 64 -23.39 2.00 -3.42
CA ALA A 64 -22.25 2.74 -2.88
C ALA A 64 -21.35 3.31 -3.99
N ASN A 65 -20.78 4.50 -3.73
CA ASN A 65 -19.76 5.10 -4.59
C ASN A 65 -18.38 4.90 -3.97
N PHE A 66 -17.73 3.79 -4.30
CA PHE A 66 -16.43 3.44 -3.73
C PHE A 66 -15.26 4.30 -4.26
N ASP A 67 -15.42 4.99 -5.40
CA ASP A 67 -14.42 5.97 -5.87
C ASP A 67 -14.39 7.20 -4.95
N ALA A 68 -15.55 7.65 -4.46
CA ALA A 68 -15.62 8.72 -3.47
C ALA A 68 -14.98 8.29 -2.14
N TYR A 69 -15.26 7.06 -1.69
CA TYR A 69 -14.63 6.45 -0.52
C TYR A 69 -13.10 6.41 -0.66
N ALA A 70 -12.60 5.91 -1.80
CA ALA A 70 -11.16 5.88 -2.10
C ALA A 70 -10.51 7.26 -2.02
N ARG A 71 -11.20 8.31 -2.50
CA ARG A 71 -10.71 9.69 -2.46
C ARG A 71 -10.57 10.21 -1.03
N THR A 72 -11.59 10.01 -0.19
CA THR A 72 -11.55 10.41 1.22
C THR A 72 -10.33 9.80 1.94
N TYR A 73 -10.09 8.50 1.76
CA TYR A 73 -8.96 7.86 2.42
C TYR A 73 -7.61 8.16 1.76
N LEU A 74 -7.58 8.49 0.47
CA LEU A 74 -6.35 9.00 -0.16
C LEU A 74 -5.93 10.33 0.48
N GLU A 75 -6.87 11.26 0.62
CA GLU A 75 -6.62 12.58 1.23
C GLU A 75 -6.20 12.44 2.70
N GLU A 76 -6.88 11.60 3.47
CA GLU A 76 -6.55 11.37 4.88
C GLU A 76 -5.17 10.70 5.05
N ALA A 77 -4.88 9.66 4.27
CA ALA A 77 -3.59 8.98 4.29
C ALA A 77 -2.44 9.94 3.97
N GLN A 78 -2.61 10.78 2.95
CA GLN A 78 -1.64 11.81 2.58
C GLN A 78 -1.50 12.88 3.67
N GLY A 79 -2.61 13.30 4.29
CA GLY A 79 -2.60 14.23 5.44
C GLY A 79 -1.87 13.65 6.66
N LYS A 80 -1.89 12.33 6.84
CA LYS A 80 -1.08 11.60 7.83
C LYS A 80 0.36 11.35 7.36
N GLY A 81 0.71 11.78 6.15
CA GLY A 81 2.05 11.74 5.57
C GLY A 81 2.45 10.39 4.98
N LEU A 82 1.49 9.56 4.54
CA LEU A 82 1.79 8.41 3.69
C LEU A 82 2.09 8.88 2.27
N GLU A 83 3.16 8.36 1.68
CA GLU A 83 3.57 8.71 0.32
C GLU A 83 3.06 7.67 -0.70
N ILE A 84 1.75 7.68 -0.98
CA ILE A 84 1.09 6.69 -1.85
C ILE A 84 0.67 7.28 -3.21
N LYS A 85 0.60 6.42 -4.23
CA LYS A 85 0.13 6.78 -5.59
C LYS A 85 -1.38 6.87 -5.72
N GLY A 86 -2.10 6.21 -4.82
CA GLY A 86 -3.54 6.13 -4.86
C GLY A 86 -4.09 5.11 -3.87
N VAL A 87 -5.41 5.08 -3.77
CA VAL A 87 -6.17 4.12 -2.98
C VAL A 87 -7.04 3.29 -3.91
N TYR A 88 -7.08 1.98 -3.69
CA TYR A 88 -8.11 1.11 -4.25
C TYR A 88 -8.99 0.54 -3.15
N ILE A 89 -10.25 0.33 -3.48
CA ILE A 89 -11.22 -0.39 -2.66
C ILE A 89 -11.47 -1.76 -3.28
N VAL A 90 -11.48 -2.79 -2.44
CA VAL A 90 -11.84 -4.17 -2.79
C VAL A 90 -12.94 -4.67 -1.86
N ASP A 91 -13.71 -5.66 -2.29
CA ASP A 91 -14.67 -6.34 -1.43
C ASP A 91 -13.95 -7.43 -0.60
N ILE A 92 -14.13 -7.40 0.72
CA ILE A 92 -13.54 -8.37 1.65
C ILE A 92 -13.98 -9.80 1.34
N LYS A 93 -15.17 -9.99 0.73
CA LYS A 93 -15.73 -11.30 0.41
C LYS A 93 -15.00 -12.03 -0.72
N ASN A 94 -14.28 -11.31 -1.60
CA ASN A 94 -13.68 -11.87 -2.82
C ASN A 94 -12.25 -11.38 -3.10
N CYS A 95 -11.51 -10.97 -2.07
CA CYS A 95 -10.12 -10.55 -2.18
C CYS A 95 -9.17 -11.47 -1.38
N GLN A 96 -7.88 -11.42 -1.71
CA GLN A 96 -6.83 -12.06 -0.92
C GLN A 96 -5.68 -11.08 -0.73
N PHE A 97 -5.06 -11.15 0.43
CA PHE A 97 -3.95 -10.29 0.83
C PHE A 97 -2.67 -11.12 1.00
N GLY A 98 -1.56 -10.60 0.51
CA GLY A 98 -0.21 -11.08 0.82
C GLY A 98 0.74 -9.89 1.04
N ASP A 99 1.97 -10.17 1.46
CA ASP A 99 2.98 -9.14 1.66
C ASP A 99 3.27 -8.41 0.34
N GLY A 100 2.84 -7.14 0.27
CA GLY A 100 3.05 -6.29 -0.88
C GLY A 100 2.06 -6.47 -2.03
N TRP A 101 1.01 -7.30 -1.90
CA TRP A 101 0.03 -7.48 -2.98
C TRP A 101 -1.38 -7.82 -2.47
N VAL A 102 -2.38 -7.47 -3.26
CA VAL A 102 -3.79 -7.82 -3.01
C VAL A 102 -4.44 -8.26 -4.32
N SER A 103 -5.19 -9.36 -4.33
CA SER A 103 -6.04 -9.78 -5.46
C SER A 103 -7.49 -9.36 -5.25
N GLY A 104 -8.34 -9.50 -6.27
CA GLY A 104 -9.76 -9.12 -6.23
C GLY A 104 -10.07 -7.87 -7.05
N ASP A 105 -11.35 -7.67 -7.38
CA ASP A 105 -11.79 -6.59 -8.24
C ASP A 105 -11.65 -5.22 -7.56
N ARG A 106 -11.19 -4.22 -8.32
CA ARG A 106 -11.07 -2.84 -7.84
C ARG A 106 -12.40 -2.13 -8.02
N ILE A 107 -13.24 -2.22 -7.01
CA ILE A 107 -14.61 -1.67 -7.01
C ILE A 107 -14.64 -0.16 -6.77
N GLY A 108 -13.55 0.40 -6.26
CA GLY A 108 -13.34 1.84 -6.11
C GLY A 108 -11.88 2.23 -6.27
N LYS A 109 -11.61 3.44 -6.72
CA LYS A 109 -10.27 3.97 -6.93
C LYS A 109 -10.17 5.48 -6.81
N ALA A 110 -9.03 5.95 -6.31
CA ALA A 110 -8.61 7.33 -6.37
C ALA A 110 -7.09 7.39 -6.56
N PHE A 111 -6.62 8.38 -7.32
CA PHE A 111 -5.22 8.57 -7.66
C PHE A 111 -4.74 9.94 -7.21
N LYS A 112 -3.46 10.03 -6.87
CA LYS A 112 -2.77 11.29 -6.59
C LYS A 112 -2.69 12.16 -7.84
#